data_AF-A0A6A7SLE3-F1
#
_entry.id   AF-A0A6A7SLE3-F1
#
_cell.length_a   1.000
_cell.length_b   1.000
_cell.length_c   1.000
_cell.angle_alpha   90.00
_cell.angle_beta   90.00
_cell.angle_gamma   90.00
#
_symmetry.space_group_name_H-M   'P 1'
#
loop_
_entity.id
_entity.type
_entity.pdbx_description
1 polymer ?
#
loop_
_entity_poly.entity_id
_entity_poly.type
_entity_poly.pdbx_seq_one_letter_code
_entity_poly.pdbx_strand_id
1 'polypeptide(L)'
;MTSRAVTWLRMMQPAGFYSTPSYAQRLAEVAREEGVDPREFGIRVMFFSGEPGGSIPGIRDSIAETFGARVVDCGTMAEVTPWMHGAGSADTDGMLLWQDIVYTEVCDPESFRRVPYGSQGTPVYTTLERTSQPMIRLFSGDLTHWVMEDNPCGRTYPRLPQGIYGRIDDMFQIRGENVYPSEIAAVLTELAGYGGEHRIVVSREGVMDELAVQVEADTATESAGAPAMERFSETAAAALNRVLGLRVAIEVVSPGTFERTDFKAKRVIDDRDLYRTLNRRAGSGTDG
;
A
#
# COMPACT_ATOMS: atom_id res chain seq x y z
N MET A 1 -15.99 12.35 -11.24
CA MET A 1 -14.82 12.67 -12.10
C MET A 1 -14.34 11.40 -12.82
N THR A 2 -14.19 10.29 -12.10
CA THR A 2 -13.72 8.97 -12.59
C THR A 2 -14.55 8.38 -13.74
N SER A 3 -15.88 8.49 -13.73
CA SER A 3 -16.75 8.10 -14.86
C SER A 3 -16.35 8.74 -16.20
N ARG A 4 -16.00 10.03 -16.19
CA ARG A 4 -15.47 10.71 -17.39
C ARG A 4 -14.12 10.14 -17.81
N ALA A 5 -13.26 9.76 -16.86
CA ALA A 5 -11.98 9.14 -17.16
C ALA A 5 -12.17 7.78 -17.86
N VAL A 6 -13.11 6.94 -17.40
CA VAL A 6 -13.48 5.68 -18.07
C VAL A 6 -13.87 5.93 -19.53
N THR A 7 -14.73 6.92 -19.78
CA THR A 7 -15.12 7.30 -21.15
C THR A 7 -13.90 7.67 -22.01
N TRP A 8 -13.00 8.52 -21.50
CA TRP A 8 -11.80 8.93 -22.24
C TRP A 8 -10.81 7.78 -22.47
N LEU A 9 -10.58 6.92 -21.47
CA LEU A 9 -9.69 5.77 -21.59
C LEU A 9 -10.19 4.80 -22.65
N ARG A 10 -11.50 4.54 -22.70
CA ARG A 10 -12.12 3.71 -23.72
C ARG A 10 -11.99 4.31 -25.12
N MET A 11 -12.18 5.62 -25.26
CA MET A 11 -12.10 6.30 -26.55
C MET A 11 -10.66 6.42 -27.07
N MET A 12 -9.70 6.69 -26.19
CA MET A 12 -8.33 7.06 -26.58
C MET A 12 -7.35 5.88 -26.55
N GLN A 13 -7.65 4.84 -25.77
CA GLN A 13 -6.83 3.64 -25.58
C GLN A 13 -5.33 3.92 -25.37
N PRO A 14 -4.96 4.64 -24.29
CA PRO A 14 -3.57 5.05 -24.07
C PRO A 14 -2.66 3.86 -23.75
N ALA A 15 -1.42 3.91 -24.25
CA ALA A 15 -0.42 2.88 -23.96
C ALA A 15 0.13 2.91 -22.52
N GLY A 16 0.13 4.09 -21.90
CA GLY A 16 0.68 4.33 -20.56
C GLY A 16 -0.32 5.04 -19.65
N PHE A 17 -0.36 4.67 -18.37
CA PHE A 17 -1.22 5.30 -17.37
C PHE A 17 -0.46 5.59 -16.07
N TYR A 18 -0.64 6.80 -15.53
CA TYR A 18 -0.02 7.24 -14.28
C TYR A 18 -1.09 7.62 -13.26
N SER A 19 -0.97 7.11 -12.05
CA SER A 19 -1.85 7.46 -10.92
C SER A 19 -1.24 7.03 -9.59
N THR A 20 -2.04 7.04 -8.52
CA THR A 20 -1.79 6.20 -7.35
C THR A 20 -2.34 4.77 -7.58
N PRO A 21 -1.86 3.74 -6.86
CA PRO A 21 -2.43 2.40 -6.91
C PRO A 21 -3.92 2.36 -6.51
N SER A 22 -4.32 3.09 -5.46
CA SER A 22 -5.72 3.11 -5.00
C SER A 22 -6.66 3.72 -6.05
N TYR A 23 -6.21 4.74 -6.79
CA TYR A 23 -7.02 5.29 -7.88
C TYR A 23 -7.21 4.30 -9.02
N ALA A 24 -6.21 3.48 -9.34
CA ALA A 24 -6.36 2.45 -10.36
C ALA A 24 -7.42 1.41 -9.97
N GLN A 25 -7.48 1.01 -8.70
CA GLN A 25 -8.53 0.13 -8.19
C GLN A 25 -9.91 0.79 -8.28
N ARG A 26 -10.03 2.06 -7.85
CA ARG A 26 -11.28 2.84 -7.97
C ARG A 26 -11.73 3.01 -9.42
N LEU A 27 -10.80 3.26 -10.33
CA LEU A 27 -11.08 3.38 -11.76
C LEU A 27 -11.65 2.08 -12.32
N ALA A 28 -11.11 0.93 -11.91
CA ALA A 28 -11.63 -0.38 -12.31
C ALA A 28 -13.03 -0.67 -11.78
N GLU A 29 -13.33 -0.28 -10.54
CA GLU A 29 -14.69 -0.36 -9.99
C GLU A 29 -15.68 0.45 -10.81
N VAL A 30 -15.38 1.72 -11.05
CA VAL A 30 -16.25 2.61 -11.83
C VAL A 30 -16.41 2.12 -13.28
N ALA A 31 -15.35 1.58 -13.88
CA ALA A 31 -15.44 0.98 -15.22
C ALA A 31 -16.44 -0.19 -15.24
N ARG A 32 -16.37 -1.09 -14.24
CA ARG A 32 -17.31 -2.22 -14.10
C ARG A 32 -18.73 -1.76 -13.84
N GLU A 33 -18.93 -0.74 -12.99
CA GLU A 33 -20.23 -0.09 -12.76
C GLU A 33 -20.83 0.47 -14.06
N GLU A 34 -19.99 0.98 -14.98
CA GLU A 34 -20.39 1.46 -16.31
C GLU A 34 -20.45 0.35 -17.38
N GLY A 35 -20.25 -0.91 -17.00
CA GLY A 35 -20.29 -2.05 -17.92
C GLY A 35 -19.12 -2.09 -18.92
N VAL A 36 -17.96 -1.53 -18.55
CA VAL A 36 -16.73 -1.52 -19.35
C VAL A 36 -15.70 -2.42 -18.67
N ASP A 37 -15.11 -3.37 -19.43
CA ASP A 37 -13.96 -4.13 -18.94
C ASP A 37 -12.71 -3.22 -18.95
N PRO A 38 -12.00 -3.03 -17.82
CA PRO A 38 -10.76 -2.24 -17.79
C PRO A 38 -9.69 -2.68 -18.81
N ARG A 39 -9.72 -3.94 -19.27
CA ARG A 39 -8.82 -4.43 -20.33
C ARG A 39 -9.11 -3.80 -21.70
N GLU A 40 -10.32 -3.29 -21.93
CA GLU A 40 -10.68 -2.54 -23.16
C GLU A 40 -9.90 -1.24 -23.29
N PHE A 41 -9.30 -0.72 -22.21
CA PHE A 41 -8.51 0.52 -22.25
C PHE A 41 -7.19 0.39 -23.02
N GLY A 42 -6.73 -0.82 -23.35
CA GLY A 42 -5.52 -1.02 -24.17
C GLY A 42 -4.21 -0.57 -23.51
N ILE A 43 -4.21 -0.41 -22.19
CA ILE A 43 -3.05 0.03 -21.40
C ILE A 43 -1.99 -1.08 -21.39
N ARG A 44 -0.74 -0.71 -21.68
CA ARG A 44 0.40 -1.65 -21.69
C ARG A 44 1.25 -1.53 -20.44
N VAL A 45 1.42 -0.31 -19.92
CA VAL A 45 2.20 -0.02 -18.73
C VAL A 45 1.45 0.96 -17.84
N MET A 46 1.33 0.60 -16.57
CA MET A 46 0.86 1.47 -15.51
C MET A 46 2.04 1.74 -14.58
N PHE A 47 2.25 3.00 -14.23
CA PHE A 47 3.31 3.39 -13.30
C PHE A 47 2.74 4.29 -12.22
N PHE A 48 3.09 4.00 -10.98
CA PHE A 48 2.42 4.60 -9.83
C PHE A 48 3.40 5.30 -8.90
N SER A 49 2.94 6.38 -8.26
CA SER A 49 3.66 7.01 -7.16
C SER A 49 2.68 7.62 -6.15
N GLY A 50 3.20 8.11 -5.02
CA GLY A 50 2.44 8.87 -4.01
C GLY A 50 1.95 8.04 -2.83
N GLU A 51 1.89 6.71 -2.94
CA GLU A 51 1.62 5.80 -1.84
C GLU A 51 2.20 4.39 -2.11
N PRO A 52 2.45 3.59 -1.07
CA PRO A 52 2.85 2.18 -1.24
C PRO A 52 1.79 1.39 -2.02
N GLY A 53 2.24 0.52 -2.92
CA GLY A 53 1.36 -0.40 -3.63
C GLY A 53 1.99 -0.98 -4.90
N GLY A 54 2.75 -0.19 -5.66
CA GLY A 54 3.40 -0.65 -6.89
C GLY A 54 4.41 -1.79 -6.67
N SER A 55 4.99 -1.86 -5.48
CA SER A 55 5.90 -2.94 -5.04
C SER A 55 5.29 -3.90 -4.02
N ILE A 56 4.00 -3.77 -3.68
CA ILE A 56 3.31 -4.71 -2.77
C ILE A 56 2.65 -5.79 -3.64
N PRO A 57 3.09 -7.07 -3.57
CA PRO A 57 2.66 -8.10 -4.52
C PRO A 57 1.15 -8.21 -4.70
N GLY A 58 0.37 -8.31 -3.62
CA GLY A 58 -1.09 -8.43 -3.72
C GLY A 58 -1.75 -7.25 -4.45
N ILE A 59 -1.29 -6.01 -4.20
CA ILE A 59 -1.85 -4.81 -4.84
C ILE A 59 -1.39 -4.73 -6.30
N ARG A 60 -0.09 -4.89 -6.53
CA ARG A 60 0.53 -4.86 -7.85
C ARG A 60 -0.10 -5.89 -8.79
N ASP A 61 -0.23 -7.13 -8.33
CA ASP A 61 -0.70 -8.26 -9.14
C ASP A 61 -2.19 -8.13 -9.43
N SER A 62 -2.99 -7.71 -8.44
CA SER A 62 -4.42 -7.40 -8.62
C SER A 62 -4.65 -6.32 -9.69
N ILE A 63 -3.87 -5.24 -9.67
CA ILE A 63 -3.96 -4.17 -10.68
C ILE A 63 -3.51 -4.70 -12.05
N ALA A 64 -2.38 -5.42 -12.11
CA ALA A 64 -1.84 -5.98 -13.35
C ALA A 64 -2.86 -6.92 -14.02
N GLU A 65 -3.50 -7.78 -13.25
CA GLU A 65 -4.55 -8.67 -13.73
C GLU A 65 -5.83 -7.91 -14.13
N THR A 66 -6.23 -6.91 -13.36
CA THR A 66 -7.45 -6.14 -13.63
C THR A 66 -7.37 -5.41 -14.97
N PHE A 67 -6.23 -4.78 -15.28
CA PHE A 67 -6.05 -3.98 -16.50
C PHE A 67 -5.38 -4.76 -17.64
N GLY A 68 -4.81 -5.94 -17.37
CA GLY A 68 -3.99 -6.67 -18.33
C GLY A 68 -2.70 -5.93 -18.70
N ALA A 69 -2.14 -5.17 -17.76
CA ALA A 69 -1.03 -4.26 -17.97
C ALA A 69 0.13 -4.55 -17.02
N ARG A 70 1.34 -4.15 -17.40
CA ARG A 70 2.49 -4.18 -16.52
C ARG A 70 2.38 -3.07 -15.47
N VAL A 71 2.67 -3.37 -14.21
CA VAL A 71 2.77 -2.36 -13.14
C VAL A 71 4.24 -2.03 -12.84
N VAL A 72 4.55 -0.74 -12.66
CA VAL A 72 5.88 -0.24 -12.29
C VAL A 72 5.73 0.70 -11.08
N ASP A 73 6.48 0.43 -10.01
CA ASP A 73 6.56 1.35 -8.89
C ASP A 73 7.53 2.49 -9.17
N CYS A 74 7.20 3.70 -8.74
CA CYS A 74 8.10 4.83 -8.83
C CYS A 74 7.76 5.91 -7.81
N GLY A 75 8.69 6.84 -7.67
CA GLY A 75 8.51 8.04 -6.89
C GLY A 75 9.12 7.99 -5.50
N THR A 76 9.41 9.18 -5.02
CA THR A 76 10.00 9.44 -3.72
C THR A 76 9.21 10.58 -3.06
N MET A 77 9.67 11.83 -3.19
CA MET A 77 8.99 12.99 -2.62
C MET A 77 8.86 14.11 -3.66
N ALA A 78 7.82 14.94 -3.53
CA ALA A 78 7.63 16.11 -4.39
C ALA A 78 8.82 17.08 -4.29
N GLU A 79 9.35 17.27 -3.08
CA GLU A 79 10.54 18.06 -2.77
C GLU A 79 11.78 17.56 -3.50
N VAL A 80 11.80 16.31 -3.96
CA VAL A 80 12.94 15.65 -4.62
C VAL A 80 12.65 15.44 -6.11
N THR A 81 11.83 16.31 -6.71
CA THR A 81 11.65 16.36 -8.18
C THR A 81 13.02 16.50 -8.89
N PRO A 82 13.39 15.60 -9.82
CA PRO A 82 12.59 14.51 -10.41
C PRO A 82 12.37 13.31 -9.47
N TRP A 83 11.13 13.11 -9.01
CA TRP A 83 10.79 12.12 -7.97
C TRP A 83 10.98 10.68 -8.44
N MET A 84 10.90 10.45 -9.76
CA MET A 84 11.11 9.15 -10.41
C MET A 84 12.57 8.66 -10.41
N HIS A 85 13.51 9.38 -9.77
CA HIS A 85 14.86 8.84 -9.56
C HIS A 85 14.84 7.51 -8.78
N GLY A 86 13.79 7.26 -7.99
CA GLY A 86 13.39 5.93 -7.55
C GLY A 86 12.32 5.39 -8.50
N ALA A 87 12.66 4.41 -9.34
CA ALA A 87 11.69 3.78 -10.25
C ALA A 87 12.10 2.37 -10.67
N GLY A 88 11.10 1.49 -10.83
CA GLY A 88 11.26 0.17 -11.40
C GLY A 88 11.59 0.20 -12.90
N SER A 89 11.90 -0.97 -13.45
CA SER A 89 12.29 -1.14 -14.86
C SER A 89 11.45 -2.19 -15.57
N ALA A 90 11.80 -2.43 -16.84
CA ALA A 90 11.48 -3.58 -17.70
C ALA A 90 11.50 -4.96 -17.02
N ASP A 91 12.42 -5.11 -16.07
CA ASP A 91 12.93 -6.44 -15.73
C ASP A 91 13.15 -6.59 -14.22
N THR A 92 12.77 -5.58 -13.43
CA THR A 92 13.02 -5.52 -11.99
C THR A 92 11.74 -5.24 -11.23
N ASP A 93 11.48 -6.05 -10.21
CA ASP A 93 10.58 -5.66 -9.13
C ASP A 93 11.20 -4.55 -8.28
N GLY A 94 10.34 -3.81 -7.56
CA GLY A 94 10.78 -2.71 -6.71
C GLY A 94 11.22 -1.49 -7.51
N MET A 95 12.14 -0.71 -6.93
CA MET A 95 12.65 0.53 -7.51
C MET A 95 14.17 0.52 -7.60
N LEU A 96 14.72 0.91 -8.74
CA LEU A 96 16.14 1.25 -8.86
C LEU A 96 16.35 2.69 -8.38
N LEU A 97 17.49 2.95 -7.75
CA LEU A 97 17.89 4.28 -7.27
C LEU A 97 18.90 4.91 -8.24
N TRP A 98 18.44 5.86 -9.05
CA TRP A 98 19.20 6.42 -10.17
C TRP A 98 20.18 7.48 -9.63
N GLN A 99 21.29 6.99 -9.05
CA GLN A 99 22.17 7.73 -8.15
C GLN A 99 22.79 9.01 -8.73
N ASP A 100 22.96 9.09 -10.05
CA ASP A 100 23.51 10.25 -10.76
C ASP A 100 22.49 11.38 -10.97
N ILE A 101 21.20 11.11 -10.83
CA ILE A 101 20.13 12.14 -10.90
C ILE A 101 19.87 12.71 -9.50
N VAL A 102 19.64 11.80 -8.53
CA VAL A 102 19.50 12.12 -7.11
C VAL A 102 20.29 11.08 -6.35
N TYR A 103 21.22 11.55 -5.53
CA TYR A 103 22.01 10.68 -4.68
C TYR A 103 21.16 10.26 -3.48
N THR A 104 20.75 8.98 -3.50
CA THR A 104 19.97 8.37 -2.44
C THR A 104 20.87 7.58 -1.49
N GLU A 105 20.64 7.80 -0.21
CA GLU A 105 21.24 7.05 0.89
C GLU A 105 20.11 6.38 1.66
N VAL A 106 20.25 5.12 2.05
CA VAL A 106 19.36 4.52 3.07
C VAL A 106 20.11 4.55 4.38
N CYS A 107 19.57 5.27 5.35
CA CYS A 107 20.24 5.62 6.59
C CYS A 107 19.55 5.03 7.81
N ASP A 108 20.31 4.86 8.88
CA ASP A 108 19.74 4.67 10.21
C ASP A 108 19.12 6.01 10.67
N PRO A 109 17.85 6.02 11.13
CA PRO A 109 17.12 7.25 11.43
C PRO A 109 17.66 8.02 12.65
N GLU A 110 18.43 7.37 13.53
CA GLU A 110 19.00 8.01 14.71
C GLU A 110 20.34 8.69 14.40
N SER A 111 21.21 7.98 13.68
CA SER A 111 22.57 8.41 13.38
C SER A 111 22.71 9.14 12.04
N PHE A 112 21.70 9.02 11.16
CA PHE A 112 21.70 9.51 9.77
C PHE A 112 22.88 9.00 8.93
N ARG A 113 23.49 7.89 9.32
CA ARG A 113 24.56 7.22 8.56
C ARG A 113 23.96 6.11 7.71
N ARG A 114 24.54 5.90 6.53
CA ARG A 114 24.14 4.80 5.64
C ARG A 114 24.19 3.46 6.37
N VAL A 115 23.12 2.69 6.27
CA VAL A 115 23.11 1.29 6.69
C VAL A 115 23.76 0.42 5.60
N PRO A 116 24.29 -0.77 5.92
CA PRO A 116 24.78 -1.70 4.91
C PRO A 116 23.68 -2.08 3.90
N TYR A 117 24.06 -2.50 2.69
CA TYR A 117 23.13 -3.18 1.80
C TYR A 117 22.60 -4.47 2.46
N GLY A 118 21.35 -4.81 2.21
CA GLY A 118 20.61 -5.86 2.93
C GLY A 118 19.95 -5.39 4.22
N SER A 119 20.20 -4.14 4.66
CA SER A 119 19.61 -3.58 5.87
C SER A 119 18.44 -2.63 5.56
N GLN A 120 17.53 -2.52 6.52
CA GLN A 120 16.44 -1.55 6.52
C GLN A 120 16.91 -0.20 7.05
N GLY A 121 16.33 0.88 6.52
CA GLY A 121 16.54 2.23 7.01
C GLY A 121 15.62 3.24 6.31
N THR A 122 15.92 4.52 6.50
CA THR A 122 15.18 5.64 5.93
C THR A 122 15.91 6.28 4.76
N PRO A 123 15.24 6.50 3.61
CA PRO A 123 15.84 7.25 2.52
C PRO A 123 16.19 8.69 2.91
N VAL A 124 17.38 9.10 2.52
CA VAL A 124 17.89 10.47 2.59
C VAL A 124 18.34 10.86 1.19
N TYR A 125 17.86 12.01 0.71
CA TYR A 125 17.98 12.39 -0.71
C TYR A 125 18.81 13.65 -0.91
N THR A 126 19.64 13.66 -1.96
CA THR A 126 20.38 14.84 -2.42
C THR A 126 20.18 15.04 -3.93
N THR A 127 19.53 16.12 -4.35
CA THR A 127 19.34 16.43 -5.77
C THR A 127 20.65 16.91 -6.39
N LEU A 128 21.11 16.27 -7.47
CA LEU A 128 22.42 16.57 -8.08
C LEU A 128 22.34 17.60 -9.23
N GLU A 129 21.20 17.66 -9.92
CA GLU A 129 21.04 18.44 -11.15
C GLU A 129 20.08 19.64 -11.00
N ARG A 130 19.71 20.01 -9.77
CA ARG A 130 18.69 21.04 -9.51
C ARG A 130 19.30 22.32 -8.94
N THR A 131 19.04 23.46 -9.59
CA THR A 131 19.55 24.78 -9.17
C THR A 131 18.57 25.56 -8.28
N SER A 132 17.26 25.38 -8.49
CA SER A 132 16.23 25.97 -7.64
C SER A 132 15.89 25.03 -6.48
N GLN A 133 15.94 25.57 -5.26
CA GLN A 133 15.65 24.83 -4.03
C GLN A 133 16.34 23.46 -3.98
N PRO A 134 17.66 23.32 -4.19
CA PRO A 134 18.32 22.01 -4.12
C PRO A 134 18.09 21.38 -2.75
N MET A 135 17.70 20.10 -2.74
CA MET A 135 17.63 19.34 -1.50
C MET A 135 19.00 18.71 -1.26
N ILE A 136 19.57 18.95 -0.09
CA ILE A 136 20.83 18.35 0.32
C ILE A 136 20.56 17.55 1.58
N ARG A 137 20.67 16.23 1.47
CA ARG A 137 20.37 15.26 2.54
C ARG A 137 19.00 15.49 3.19
N LEU A 138 17.96 15.68 2.38
CA LEU A 138 16.58 15.74 2.87
C LEU A 138 16.19 14.38 3.46
N PHE A 139 15.77 14.37 4.73
CA PHE A 139 15.24 13.20 5.41
C PHE A 139 13.79 12.96 4.99
N SER A 140 13.50 11.76 4.49
CA SER A 140 12.15 11.41 4.01
C SER A 140 11.18 11.09 5.15
N GLY A 141 11.68 10.42 6.19
CA GLY A 141 10.84 9.75 7.19
C GLY A 141 10.21 8.46 6.66
N ASP A 142 10.52 8.06 5.43
CA ASP A 142 10.04 6.81 4.83
C ASP A 142 10.89 5.63 5.31
N LEU A 143 10.40 4.41 5.09
CA LEU A 143 11.07 3.16 5.45
C LEU A 143 11.23 2.25 4.23
N THR A 144 12.43 1.73 4.07
CA THR A 144 12.77 0.80 2.99
C THR A 144 13.93 -0.11 3.37
N HIS A 145 14.16 -1.13 2.55
CA HIS A 145 15.36 -1.95 2.56
C HIS A 145 16.01 -1.86 1.17
N TRP A 146 17.33 -1.70 1.15
CA TRP A 146 18.10 -1.57 -0.10
C TRP A 146 19.13 -2.66 -0.29
N VAL A 147 19.38 -3.01 -1.55
CA VAL A 147 20.39 -3.99 -1.97
C VAL A 147 21.28 -3.42 -3.05
N MET A 148 22.46 -4.01 -3.20
CA MET A 148 23.35 -3.77 -4.33
C MET A 148 23.70 -5.12 -4.94
N GLU A 149 22.89 -5.52 -5.91
CA GLU A 149 22.97 -6.78 -6.64
C GLU A 149 22.94 -6.50 -8.15
N ASP A 150 23.27 -7.49 -8.96
CA ASP A 150 23.09 -7.39 -10.41
C ASP A 150 21.60 -7.25 -10.74
N ASN A 151 21.24 -6.15 -11.39
CA ASN A 151 19.87 -5.91 -11.81
C ASN A 151 19.61 -6.59 -13.16
N PRO A 152 18.47 -7.30 -13.34
CA PRO A 152 18.14 -7.94 -14.62
C PRO A 152 18.16 -7.02 -15.85
N CYS A 153 17.88 -5.73 -15.67
CA CYS A 153 17.94 -4.73 -16.75
C CYS A 153 19.36 -4.23 -17.07
N GLY A 154 20.40 -4.74 -16.41
CA GLY A 154 21.81 -4.39 -16.59
C GLY A 154 22.26 -3.07 -15.96
N ARG A 155 21.36 -2.31 -15.32
CA ARG A 155 21.72 -1.08 -14.60
C ARG A 155 22.52 -1.40 -13.33
N THR A 156 23.54 -0.60 -13.04
CA THR A 156 24.45 -0.79 -11.88
C THR A 156 24.04 0.05 -10.67
N TYR A 157 22.75 0.28 -10.49
CA TYR A 157 22.22 1.07 -9.38
C TYR A 157 21.85 0.19 -8.18
N PRO A 158 21.91 0.73 -6.95
CA PRO A 158 21.22 0.14 -5.81
C PRO A 158 19.71 0.00 -6.09
N ARG A 159 19.08 -0.96 -5.44
CA ARG A 159 17.65 -1.27 -5.61
C ARG A 159 16.94 -1.29 -4.27
N LEU A 160 15.67 -0.87 -4.25
CA LEU A 160 14.68 -1.10 -3.20
C LEU A 160 13.77 -2.25 -3.66
N PRO A 161 14.05 -3.52 -3.34
CA PRO A 161 13.33 -4.66 -3.94
C PRO A 161 11.84 -4.69 -3.64
N GLN A 162 11.44 -4.10 -2.51
CA GLN A 162 10.05 -4.01 -2.04
C GLN A 162 9.54 -2.55 -2.08
N GLY A 163 10.23 -1.67 -2.81
CA GLY A 163 9.91 -0.25 -2.86
C GLY A 163 10.01 0.44 -1.51
N ILE A 164 9.20 1.49 -1.32
CA ILE A 164 9.01 2.17 -0.03
C ILE A 164 7.70 1.65 0.55
N TYR A 165 7.77 0.96 1.68
CA TYR A 165 6.61 0.29 2.26
C TYR A 165 6.01 1.04 3.43
N GLY A 166 6.63 2.08 4.00
CA GLY A 166 6.00 2.80 5.10
C GLY A 166 6.67 4.11 5.43
N ARG A 167 6.12 4.79 6.42
CA ARG A 167 6.77 5.91 7.10
C ARG A 167 7.02 5.57 8.55
N ILE A 168 8.09 6.13 9.10
CA ILE A 168 8.47 5.99 10.51
C ILE A 168 7.40 6.65 11.40
N ASP A 169 6.78 7.74 10.95
CA ASP A 169 5.73 8.45 11.69
C ASP A 169 4.33 7.81 11.56
N ASP A 170 4.07 7.07 10.47
CA ASP A 170 2.83 6.29 10.29
C ASP A 170 2.87 4.94 11.04
N MET A 171 4.04 4.53 11.55
CA MET A 171 4.21 3.34 12.39
C MET A 171 3.55 3.56 13.74
N PHE A 172 2.75 2.59 14.19
CA PHE A 172 2.20 2.60 15.54
C PHE A 172 2.65 1.34 16.29
N GLN A 173 2.83 1.50 17.60
CA GLN A 173 3.28 0.42 18.47
C GLN A 173 2.08 -0.25 19.14
N ILE A 174 1.93 -1.56 18.99
CA ILE A 174 0.88 -2.34 19.64
C ILE A 174 1.56 -3.38 20.53
N ARG A 175 1.42 -3.22 21.85
CA ARG A 175 1.99 -4.14 22.85
C ARG A 175 3.50 -4.40 22.69
N GLY A 176 4.24 -3.38 22.27
CA GLY A 176 5.69 -3.44 22.09
C GLY A 176 6.14 -3.75 20.66
N GLU A 177 5.24 -4.25 19.80
CA GLU A 177 5.53 -4.55 18.40
C GLU A 177 5.31 -3.33 17.51
N ASN A 178 6.22 -3.09 16.58
CA ASN A 178 6.11 -2.03 15.58
C ASN A 178 5.24 -2.54 14.43
N VAL A 179 4.11 -1.88 14.18
CA VAL A 179 3.17 -2.28 13.13
C VAL A 179 3.12 -1.21 12.05
N TYR A 180 3.31 -1.63 10.80
CA TYR A 180 3.16 -0.74 9.65
C TYR A 180 1.81 -0.97 8.97
N PRO A 181 1.03 0.10 8.65
CA PRO A 181 -0.23 -0.03 7.93
C PRO A 181 -0.15 -0.85 6.64
N SER A 182 0.99 -0.79 5.96
CA SER A 182 1.25 -1.51 4.70
C SER A 182 1.39 -3.03 4.89
N GLU A 183 1.88 -3.50 6.03
CA GLU A 183 1.95 -4.94 6.34
C GLU A 183 0.54 -5.53 6.46
N ILE A 184 -0.37 -4.79 7.13
CA ILE A 184 -1.78 -5.16 7.21
C ILE A 184 -2.39 -5.21 5.80
N ALA A 185 -2.14 -4.18 4.98
CA ALA A 185 -2.64 -4.14 3.61
C ALA A 185 -2.10 -5.31 2.75
N ALA A 186 -0.80 -5.62 2.86
CA ALA A 186 -0.17 -6.72 2.14
C ALA A 186 -0.81 -8.06 2.51
N VAL A 187 -1.00 -8.33 3.80
CA VAL A 187 -1.66 -9.56 4.27
C VAL A 187 -3.08 -9.67 3.76
N LEU A 188 -3.90 -8.61 3.94
CA LEU A 188 -5.31 -8.66 3.55
C LEU A 188 -5.50 -8.86 2.04
N THR A 189 -4.63 -8.27 1.23
CA THR A 189 -4.73 -8.34 -0.24
C THR A 189 -4.47 -9.76 -0.78
N GLU A 190 -3.81 -10.62 0.00
CA GLU A 190 -3.58 -12.03 -0.37
C GLU A 190 -4.75 -12.96 0.01
N LEU A 191 -5.75 -12.48 0.76
CA LEU A 191 -6.85 -13.30 1.26
C LEU A 191 -8.01 -13.38 0.28
N ALA A 192 -8.44 -14.61 -0.02
CA ALA A 192 -9.73 -14.84 -0.67
C ALA A 192 -10.87 -14.32 0.23
N GLY A 193 -11.79 -13.55 -0.34
CA GLY A 193 -12.87 -12.89 0.39
C GLY A 193 -12.59 -11.42 0.72
N TYR A 194 -11.41 -10.89 0.43
CA TYR A 194 -11.11 -9.47 0.66
C TYR A 194 -11.76 -8.56 -0.40
N GLY A 195 -12.56 -7.59 0.07
CA GLY A 195 -13.31 -6.63 -0.75
C GLY A 195 -12.50 -5.40 -1.22
N GLY A 196 -11.20 -5.35 -0.95
CA GLY A 196 -10.30 -4.32 -1.46
C GLY A 196 -10.15 -3.07 -0.57
N GLU A 197 -10.93 -2.92 0.50
CA GLU A 197 -10.74 -1.82 1.46
C GLU A 197 -10.80 -2.25 2.92
N HIS A 198 -10.08 -1.50 3.76
CA HIS A 198 -10.01 -1.73 5.20
C HIS A 198 -9.70 -0.44 5.97
N ARG A 199 -10.02 -0.45 7.27
CA ARG A 199 -9.62 0.58 8.24
C ARG A 199 -8.89 -0.07 9.40
N ILE A 200 -7.78 0.55 9.79
CA ILE A 200 -6.99 0.19 10.95
C ILE A 200 -7.43 1.11 12.08
N VAL A 201 -8.01 0.50 13.11
CA VAL A 201 -8.47 1.21 14.30
C VAL A 201 -7.51 0.88 15.43
N VAL A 202 -6.72 1.87 15.84
CA VAL A 202 -5.84 1.77 17.00
C VAL A 202 -6.57 2.36 18.19
N SER A 203 -6.60 1.63 19.31
CA SER A 203 -7.20 2.11 20.54
C SER A 203 -6.38 1.72 21.76
N ARG A 204 -6.78 2.25 22.93
CA ARG A 204 -6.14 1.94 24.21
C ARG A 204 -7.19 1.46 25.20
N GLU A 205 -7.07 0.22 25.66
CA GLU A 205 -7.91 -0.34 26.71
C GLU A 205 -7.07 -0.51 28.00
N GLY A 206 -7.32 0.34 28.99
CA GLY A 206 -6.51 0.41 30.20
C GLY A 206 -5.10 0.92 29.93
N VAL A 207 -4.10 0.03 30.05
CA VAL A 207 -2.66 0.36 29.90
C VAL A 207 -2.05 -0.14 28.59
N MET A 208 -2.81 -0.92 27.79
CA MET A 208 -2.30 -1.57 26.58
C MET A 208 -3.03 -1.05 25.35
N ASP A 209 -2.28 -0.88 24.26
CA ASP A 209 -2.82 -0.53 22.96
C ASP A 209 -3.33 -1.81 22.26
N GLU A 210 -4.51 -1.71 21.64
CA GLU A 210 -5.24 -2.78 20.97
C GLU A 210 -5.41 -2.44 19.49
N LEU A 211 -5.33 -3.45 18.62
CA LEU A 211 -5.47 -3.30 17.17
C LEU A 211 -6.76 -3.98 16.69
N ALA A 212 -7.66 -3.19 16.11
CA ALA A 212 -8.76 -3.70 15.30
C ALA A 212 -8.57 -3.34 13.83
N VAL A 213 -9.06 -4.22 12.96
CA VAL A 213 -9.14 -3.98 11.53
C VAL A 213 -10.57 -4.22 11.09
N GLN A 214 -11.20 -3.18 10.55
CA GLN A 214 -12.46 -3.31 9.84
C GLN A 214 -12.15 -3.60 8.38
N VAL A 215 -12.72 -4.65 7.82
CA VAL A 215 -12.37 -5.16 6.49
C VAL A 215 -13.63 -5.37 5.65
N GLU A 216 -13.65 -4.84 4.43
CA GLU A 216 -14.74 -5.17 3.49
C GLU A 216 -14.59 -6.62 3.03
N ALA A 217 -15.69 -7.38 3.08
CA ALA A 217 -15.79 -8.63 2.35
C ALA A 217 -15.99 -8.37 0.85
N ASP A 218 -15.61 -9.31 0.00
CA ASP A 218 -16.04 -9.31 -1.39
C ASP A 218 -17.54 -9.66 -1.51
N THR A 219 -18.13 -9.36 -2.67
CA THR A 219 -19.56 -9.60 -2.92
C THR A 219 -19.94 -11.08 -2.85
N ALA A 220 -19.01 -12.00 -3.17
CA ALA A 220 -19.26 -13.44 -3.13
C ALA A 220 -19.36 -13.94 -1.69
N THR A 221 -18.48 -13.46 -0.81
CA THR A 221 -18.44 -13.76 0.61
C THR A 221 -19.64 -13.18 1.32
N GLU A 222 -20.02 -11.94 1.00
CA GLU A 222 -21.25 -11.35 1.54
C GLU A 222 -22.50 -12.14 1.11
N SER A 223 -22.60 -12.48 -0.18
CA SER A 223 -23.75 -13.23 -0.71
C SER A 223 -23.88 -14.64 -0.13
N ALA A 224 -22.77 -15.22 0.33
CA ALA A 224 -22.74 -16.52 1.00
C ALA A 224 -23.21 -16.46 2.47
N GLY A 225 -23.46 -15.26 3.00
CA GLY A 225 -24.09 -15.02 4.30
C GLY A 225 -23.15 -15.08 5.50
N ALA A 226 -23.73 -14.93 6.70
CA ALA A 226 -23.00 -14.79 7.96
C ALA A 226 -21.92 -15.86 8.22
N PRO A 227 -22.13 -17.16 7.95
CA PRO A 227 -21.08 -18.17 8.17
C PRO A 227 -19.85 -17.96 7.28
N ALA A 228 -20.00 -17.40 6.08
CA ALA A 228 -18.86 -17.10 5.21
C ALA A 228 -18.09 -15.88 5.70
N MET A 229 -18.80 -14.84 6.15
CA MET A 229 -18.19 -13.66 6.77
C MET A 229 -17.41 -14.01 8.04
N GLU A 230 -17.94 -14.91 8.88
CA GLU A 230 -17.26 -15.37 10.10
C GLU A 230 -15.96 -16.13 9.75
N ARG A 231 -16.00 -17.06 8.80
CA ARG A 231 -14.79 -17.76 8.32
C ARG A 231 -13.75 -16.81 7.73
N PHE A 232 -14.18 -15.79 6.98
CA PHE A 232 -13.27 -14.76 6.46
C PHE A 232 -12.62 -13.97 7.60
N SER A 233 -13.41 -13.58 8.62
CA SER A 233 -12.92 -12.91 9.82
C SER A 233 -11.83 -13.72 10.54
N GLU A 234 -12.10 -15.01 10.79
CA GLU A 234 -11.14 -15.92 11.43
C GLU A 234 -9.87 -16.11 10.60
N THR A 235 -10.01 -16.23 9.28
CA THR A 235 -8.89 -16.38 8.34
C THR A 235 -8.01 -15.13 8.35
N ALA A 236 -8.63 -13.94 8.28
CA ALA A 236 -7.91 -12.67 8.33
C ALA A 236 -7.21 -12.47 9.68
N ALA A 237 -7.87 -12.78 10.78
CA ALA A 237 -7.28 -12.70 12.12
C ALA A 237 -6.04 -13.62 12.25
N ALA A 238 -6.15 -14.86 11.76
CA ALA A 238 -5.05 -15.82 11.80
C ALA A 238 -3.87 -15.43 10.90
N ALA A 239 -4.14 -14.87 9.71
CA ALA A 239 -3.11 -14.41 8.79
C ALA A 239 -2.37 -13.20 9.34
N LEU A 240 -3.09 -12.20 9.85
CA LEU A 240 -2.50 -11.01 10.47
C LEU A 240 -1.72 -11.37 11.73
N ASN A 241 -2.21 -12.29 12.56
CA ASN A 241 -1.47 -12.76 13.73
C ASN A 241 -0.13 -13.41 13.36
N ARG A 242 -0.10 -14.19 12.27
CA ARG A 242 1.11 -14.86 11.81
C ARG A 242 2.19 -13.87 11.35
N VAL A 243 1.79 -12.77 10.71
CA VAL A 243 2.71 -11.78 10.16
C VAL A 243 3.12 -10.74 11.21
N LEU A 244 2.16 -10.23 11.98
CA LEU A 244 2.39 -9.16 12.95
C LEU A 244 2.79 -9.67 14.35
N GLY A 245 2.66 -10.97 14.62
CA GLY A 245 2.99 -11.56 15.92
C GLY A 245 2.02 -11.22 17.06
N LEU A 246 0.91 -10.54 16.78
CA LEU A 246 -0.06 -10.08 17.79
C LEU A 246 -1.51 -10.37 17.39
N ARG A 247 -2.39 -10.46 18.38
CA ARG A 247 -3.82 -10.70 18.13
C ARG A 247 -4.46 -9.43 17.56
N VAL A 248 -5.18 -9.58 16.45
CA VAL A 248 -5.93 -8.50 15.79
C VAL A 248 -7.42 -8.82 15.86
N ALA A 249 -8.23 -7.86 16.31
CA ALA A 249 -9.69 -7.97 16.23
C ALA A 249 -10.16 -7.64 14.81
N ILE A 250 -10.97 -8.50 14.20
CA ILE A 250 -11.47 -8.30 12.83
C ILE A 250 -12.97 -8.05 12.87
N GLU A 251 -13.41 -6.93 12.30
CA GLU A 251 -14.83 -6.69 11.98
C GLU A 251 -14.99 -6.73 10.46
N VAL A 252 -15.77 -7.69 9.97
CA VAL A 252 -16.10 -7.77 8.55
C VAL A 252 -17.31 -6.90 8.28
N VAL A 253 -17.19 -5.97 7.34
CA VAL A 253 -18.25 -5.07 6.89
C VAL A 253 -18.67 -5.37 5.45
N SER A 254 -19.85 -4.88 5.06
CA SER A 254 -20.37 -5.06 3.71
C SER A 254 -19.45 -4.40 2.65
N PRO A 255 -19.39 -4.94 1.42
CA PRO A 255 -18.71 -4.30 0.30
C PRO A 255 -19.21 -2.86 0.08
N GLY A 256 -18.29 -1.93 -0.16
CA GLY A 256 -18.63 -0.52 -0.41
C GLY A 256 -19.06 0.29 0.83
N THR A 257 -18.79 -0.23 2.04
CA THR A 257 -19.02 0.50 3.30
C THR A 257 -18.11 1.73 3.43
N PHE A 258 -16.85 1.63 2.97
CA PHE A 258 -15.88 2.70 3.08
C PHE A 258 -15.84 3.59 1.84
N GLU A 259 -15.72 4.90 2.06
CA GLU A 259 -15.50 5.85 0.98
C GLU A 259 -14.20 5.52 0.24
N ARG A 260 -14.33 5.33 -1.07
CA ARG A 260 -13.20 5.21 -1.99
C ARG A 260 -12.66 6.60 -2.31
N THR A 261 -11.33 6.73 -2.35
CA THR A 261 -10.65 8.01 -2.57
C THR A 261 -9.97 8.06 -3.94
N ASP A 262 -9.99 9.25 -4.57
CA ASP A 262 -9.22 9.52 -5.79
C ASP A 262 -7.74 9.89 -5.49
N PHE A 263 -7.40 10.07 -4.20
CA PHE A 263 -6.07 10.40 -3.67
C PHE A 263 -5.57 9.34 -2.67
N LYS A 264 -4.42 9.56 -2.01
CA LYS A 264 -3.79 8.63 -1.05
C LYS A 264 -4.80 8.10 -0.01
N ALA A 265 -4.85 6.78 0.16
CA ALA A 265 -5.76 6.15 1.12
C ALA A 265 -5.30 6.39 2.57
N LYS A 266 -6.13 7.07 3.37
CA LYS A 266 -5.92 7.22 4.82
C LYS A 266 -6.61 6.09 5.58
N ARG A 267 -5.93 4.95 5.76
CA ARG A 267 -6.54 3.75 6.37
C ARG A 267 -6.47 3.71 7.90
N VAL A 268 -5.61 4.49 8.54
CA VAL A 268 -5.48 4.52 10.00
C VAL A 268 -6.42 5.55 10.61
N ILE A 269 -7.21 5.11 11.59
CA ILE A 269 -8.08 5.93 12.43
C ILE A 269 -7.60 5.73 13.89
N ASP A 270 -6.98 6.75 14.50
CA ASP A 270 -6.74 6.79 15.96
C ASP A 270 -8.04 7.25 16.62
N ASP A 271 -8.94 6.30 16.86
CA ASP A 271 -10.22 6.53 17.54
C ASP A 271 -10.32 5.61 18.76
N ARG A 272 -9.89 6.16 19.89
CA ARG A 272 -9.87 5.50 21.19
C ARG A 272 -11.28 5.25 21.76
N ASP A 273 -12.34 5.74 21.10
CA ASP A 273 -13.74 5.51 21.47
C ASP A 273 -14.43 4.47 20.57
N LEU A 274 -14.07 4.35 19.28
CA LEU A 274 -14.68 3.42 18.32
C LEU A 274 -14.47 1.94 18.67
N TYR A 275 -13.30 1.57 19.20
CA TYR A 275 -12.95 0.18 19.56
C TYR A 275 -13.88 -0.44 20.61
N ARG A 276 -14.36 0.36 21.58
CA ARG A 276 -15.30 -0.10 22.62
C ARG A 276 -16.60 -0.65 22.01
N THR A 277 -16.97 -0.16 20.84
CA THR A 277 -18.17 -0.60 20.11
C THR A 277 -17.92 -1.95 19.42
N LEU A 278 -16.73 -2.16 18.88
CA LEU A 278 -16.32 -3.40 18.20
C LEU A 278 -16.20 -4.58 19.17
N ASN A 279 -15.58 -4.37 20.33
CA ASN A 279 -15.42 -5.43 21.35
C ASN A 279 -16.74 -5.85 22.01
N ARG A 280 -17.74 -4.98 22.12
CA ARG A 280 -19.06 -5.38 22.62
C ARG A 280 -19.78 -6.36 21.71
N ARG A 281 -19.54 -6.31 20.39
CA ARG A 281 -20.12 -7.24 19.41
C ARG A 281 -19.39 -8.57 19.37
N ALA A 282 -18.07 -8.58 19.56
CA ALA A 282 -17.27 -9.80 19.64
C ALA A 282 -17.51 -10.60 20.96
N GLY A 283 -17.98 -9.93 22.02
CA GLY A 283 -18.23 -10.52 23.34
C GLY A 283 -19.67 -11.02 23.59
N SER A 284 -20.63 -10.77 22.71
CA SER A 284 -22.05 -11.11 22.93
C SER A 284 -22.46 -12.52 22.48
N GLY A 285 -21.51 -13.47 22.41
CA GLY A 285 -21.73 -14.86 21.98
C GLY A 285 -21.94 -15.88 23.09
N THR A 286 -22.09 -15.47 24.35
CA THR A 286 -22.40 -16.36 25.48
C THR A 286 -23.30 -15.65 26.49
N ASP A 287 -24.61 -15.72 26.27
CA ASP A 287 -25.62 -16.01 27.30
C ASP A 287 -27.00 -15.96 26.65
N GLY A 288 -27.58 -17.14 26.47
CA GLY A 288 -28.90 -17.40 25.89
C GLY A 288 -29.10 -18.90 25.69
#